data_AF-A0A0D2THN6-F1
#
_entry.id   AF-A0A0D2THN6-F1
#
_cell.length_a   1.000
_cell.length_b   1.000
_cell.length_c   1.000
_cell.angle_alpha   90.00
_cell.angle_beta   90.00
_cell.angle_gamma   90.00
#
_symmetry.space_group_name_H-M   'P 1'
#
loop_
_entity.id
_entity.type
_entity.pdbx_description
1 polymer ?
#
loop_
_entity_poly.entity_id
_entity_poly.type
_entity_poly.pdbx_seq_one_letter_code
_entity_poly.pdbx_strand_id
1 'polypeptide(L)'
;MEMETETQKPFQVDMGNLLAFNPFHNFPSLPTSRDELVKECIQEGTKLVQAIADSIFNLPSTEDADGPLVKLPTPTTKLPREKHLPKPKPPTKWEEFAKKKGIKKRKKDKVVWDEQTGTWKRRFGYDRVNDDKDIPIIEAKMTDEPGVDPFAKRQDDKKKRVEKQEKNHLQNLKQAAKIGALPSHVQLAATALPITGTQAPPKKVSKDELGNVAGMAATSTASGGKFDRKLPGEKPAKKQGKHRKVFILGLHLSVNISHEL
;
A
#
# COMPACT_ATOMS: atom_id res chain seq x y z
N MET A 1 50.94 7.45 44.45
CA MET A 1 49.52 7.08 44.63
C MET A 1 48.74 8.15 43.89
N GLU A 2 48.65 7.97 42.57
CA GLU A 2 48.01 8.96 41.68
C GLU A 2 46.51 8.80 41.81
N MET A 3 45.84 9.89 42.19
CA MET A 3 44.40 9.90 42.35
C MET A 3 43.76 9.84 40.97
N GLU A 4 43.02 8.76 40.71
CA GLU A 4 42.10 8.64 39.59
C GLU A 4 41.11 9.80 39.66
N THR A 5 41.32 10.81 38.82
CA THR A 5 40.31 11.83 38.60
C THR A 5 39.16 11.16 37.86
N GLU A 6 38.00 11.09 38.52
CA GLU A 6 36.72 10.75 37.90
C GLU A 6 36.51 11.66 36.69
N THR A 7 36.95 11.19 35.53
CA THR A 7 36.69 11.85 34.26
C THR A 7 35.22 11.65 33.97
N GLN A 8 34.41 12.65 34.34
CA GLN A 8 33.06 12.80 33.83
C GLN A 8 33.11 12.54 32.33
N LYS A 9 32.53 11.43 31.86
CA LYS A 9 32.52 11.09 30.43
C LYS A 9 31.85 12.26 29.70
N PRO A 10 32.60 13.08 28.94
CA PRO A 10 32.03 14.27 28.33
C PRO A 10 31.14 13.92 27.12
N PHE A 11 31.19 12.65 26.69
CA PHE A 11 30.52 12.15 25.50
C PHE A 11 29.31 11.31 25.86
N GLN A 12 28.17 11.63 25.25
CA GLN A 12 26.98 10.80 25.30
C GLN A 12 26.98 9.86 24.10
N VAL A 13 26.93 8.56 24.37
CA VAL A 13 27.02 7.50 23.35
C VAL A 13 25.69 6.75 23.27
N ASP A 14 25.10 6.72 22.09
CA ASP A 14 23.95 5.89 21.72
C ASP A 14 24.43 4.67 20.93
N MET A 15 24.76 3.59 21.66
CA MET A 15 25.30 2.35 21.08
C MET A 15 24.35 1.71 20.06
N GLY A 16 23.04 1.84 20.23
CA GLY A 16 22.07 1.24 19.31
C GLY A 16 22.05 1.89 17.93
N ASN A 17 22.45 3.17 17.84
CA ASN A 17 22.62 3.89 16.57
C ASN A 17 24.09 4.11 16.20
N LEU A 18 25.03 3.54 16.96
CA LEU A 18 26.48 3.76 16.80
C LEU A 18 26.83 5.25 16.73
N LEU A 19 26.18 6.06 17.57
CA LEU A 19 26.29 7.51 17.57
C LEU A 19 26.95 7.98 18.86
N ALA A 20 27.87 8.93 18.76
CA ALA A 20 28.39 9.66 19.91
C ALA A 20 28.29 11.16 19.67
N PHE A 21 28.01 11.89 20.73
CA PHE A 21 27.92 13.34 20.69
C PHE A 21 28.61 13.98 21.89
N ASN A 22 29.24 15.12 21.64
CA ASN A 22 29.82 15.98 22.66
C ASN A 22 28.95 17.24 22.82
N PRO A 23 28.10 17.35 23.85
CA PRO A 23 27.27 18.53 24.08
C PRO A 23 28.07 19.80 24.40
N PHE A 24 29.31 19.64 24.87
CA PHE A 24 30.12 20.72 25.43
C PHE A 24 31.14 21.29 24.44
N HIS A 25 31.26 20.68 23.26
CA HIS A 25 32.15 21.19 22.22
C HIS A 25 31.54 22.42 21.56
N ASN A 26 32.21 23.56 21.68
CA ASN A 26 31.85 24.78 20.98
C ASN A 26 33.10 25.46 20.42
N PHE A 27 32.99 26.07 19.23
CA PHE A 27 34.09 26.84 18.67
C PHE A 27 34.17 28.19 19.39
N PRO A 28 35.29 28.52 20.06
CA PRO A 28 35.43 29.76 20.81
C PRO A 28 35.45 31.00 19.90
N SER A 29 35.89 30.85 18.66
CA SER A 29 35.84 31.87 17.61
C SER A 29 35.53 31.22 16.26
N LEU A 30 35.03 32.02 15.31
CA LEU A 30 34.89 31.57 13.92
C LEU A 30 36.30 31.35 13.34
N PRO A 31 36.65 30.12 12.94
CA PRO A 31 37.98 29.83 12.43
C PRO A 31 38.24 30.65 11.16
N THR A 32 39.39 31.31 11.12
CA THR A 32 39.75 32.21 10.01
C THR A 32 40.20 31.43 8.78
N SER A 33 40.75 30.22 8.98
CA SER A 33 41.14 29.30 7.92
C SER A 33 40.31 28.02 7.95
N ARG A 34 39.85 27.59 6.77
CA ARG A 34 39.12 26.32 6.58
C ARG A 34 39.94 25.11 7.04
N ASP A 35 41.26 25.16 6.89
CA ASP A 35 42.14 24.01 7.17
C ASP A 35 42.28 23.75 8.67
N GLU A 36 42.24 24.79 9.50
CA GLU A 36 42.28 24.70 10.96
C GLU A 36 40.99 24.06 11.49
N LEU A 37 39.84 24.50 10.97
CA LEU A 37 38.53 23.92 11.30
C LEU A 37 38.46 22.43 10.96
N VAL A 38 38.98 22.04 9.80
CA VAL A 38 38.99 20.62 9.39
C VAL A 38 39.87 19.79 10.32
N LYS A 39 41.04 20.30 10.69
CA LYS A 39 41.94 19.61 11.63
C LYS A 39 41.28 19.40 13.00
N GLU A 40 40.64 20.43 13.55
CA GLU A 40 39.93 20.35 14.84
C GLU A 40 38.75 19.38 14.77
N CYS A 41 37.93 19.44 13.71
CA CYS A 41 36.84 18.49 13.48
C CYS A 41 37.33 17.04 13.38
N ILE A 42 38.46 16.80 12.72
CA ILE A 42 39.05 15.45 12.64
C ILE A 42 39.51 14.99 14.03
N GLN A 43 40.17 15.87 14.81
CA GLN A 43 40.62 15.54 16.16
C GLN A 43 39.47 15.25 17.13
N GLU A 44 38.38 16.00 17.07
CA GLU A 44 37.19 15.71 17.87
C GLU A 44 36.46 14.46 17.36
N GLY A 45 36.39 14.29 16.04
CA GLY A 45 35.83 13.09 15.41
C GLY A 45 36.56 11.81 15.85
N THR A 46 37.89 11.82 15.92
CA THR A 46 38.66 10.66 16.38
C THR A 46 38.40 10.34 17.85
N LYS A 47 38.27 11.36 18.72
CA LYS A 47 37.89 11.17 20.13
C LYS A 47 36.51 10.52 20.28
N LEU A 48 35.52 10.97 19.48
CA LEU A 48 34.17 10.40 19.49
C LEU A 48 34.14 8.95 18.99
N VAL A 49 34.86 8.66 17.90
CA VAL A 49 34.97 7.29 17.36
C VAL A 49 35.66 6.36 18.37
N GLN A 50 36.70 6.83 19.05
CA GLN A 50 37.35 6.07 20.11
C GLN A 50 36.36 5.72 21.24
N ALA A 51 35.58 6.69 21.72
CA ALA A 51 34.58 6.46 22.75
C ALA A 51 33.50 5.42 22.32
N ILE A 52 33.11 5.43 21.03
CA ILE A 52 32.21 4.42 20.46
C ILE A 52 32.88 3.05 20.46
N ALA A 53 34.11 2.96 19.95
CA ALA A 53 34.86 1.70 19.88
C ALA A 53 35.04 1.09 21.27
N ASP A 54 35.48 1.87 22.25
CA ASP A 54 35.65 1.45 23.64
C ASP A 54 34.32 0.92 24.22
N SER A 55 33.19 1.56 23.91
CA SER A 55 31.88 1.08 24.36
C SER A 55 31.44 -0.23 23.72
N ILE A 56 31.72 -0.44 22.43
CA ILE A 56 31.35 -1.64 21.67
C ILE A 56 32.20 -2.83 22.09
N PHE A 57 33.52 -2.65 22.23
CA PHE A 57 34.43 -3.73 22.58
C PHE A 57 34.29 -4.20 24.03
N ASN A 58 33.67 -3.39 24.90
CA ASN A 58 33.28 -3.80 26.25
C ASN A 58 32.00 -4.65 26.31
N LEU A 59 31.24 -4.77 25.21
CA LEU A 59 30.03 -5.60 25.17
C LEU A 59 30.39 -7.09 24.99
N PRO A 60 29.54 -8.01 25.51
CA PRO A 60 29.77 -9.43 25.33
C PRO A 60 29.67 -9.82 23.86
N SER A 61 30.77 -10.35 23.32
CA SER A 61 30.83 -10.93 21.98
C SER A 61 30.29 -12.37 22.00
N THR A 62 29.51 -12.73 20.98
CA THR A 62 29.03 -14.10 20.74
C THR A 62 29.76 -14.65 19.52
N GLU A 63 30.39 -15.81 19.64
CA GLU A 63 30.99 -16.50 18.49
C GLU A 63 29.88 -17.11 17.62
N ASP A 64 29.92 -16.80 16.32
CA ASP A 64 29.07 -17.41 15.30
C ASP A 64 29.96 -17.96 14.17
N ALA A 65 29.38 -18.74 13.25
CA ALA A 65 30.11 -19.34 12.13
C ALA A 65 30.80 -18.30 11.23
N ASP A 66 30.24 -17.09 11.15
CA ASP A 66 30.76 -15.97 10.36
C ASP A 66 31.73 -15.05 11.14
N GLY A 67 31.98 -15.34 12.43
CA GLY A 67 32.90 -14.58 13.29
C GLY A 67 32.27 -14.10 14.60
N PRO A 68 32.98 -13.24 15.38
CA PRO A 68 32.45 -12.66 16.61
C PRO A 68 31.39 -11.58 16.33
N LEU A 69 30.16 -11.78 16.80
CA LEU A 69 29.07 -10.82 16.73
C LEU A 69 28.74 -10.22 18.10
N VAL A 70 28.57 -8.91 18.14
CA VAL A 70 28.13 -8.17 19.33
C VAL A 70 26.65 -7.83 19.20
N LYS A 71 25.85 -8.14 20.23
CA LYS A 71 24.44 -7.75 20.29
C LYS A 71 24.31 -6.34 20.83
N LEU A 72 24.01 -5.39 19.94
CA LEU A 72 23.82 -3.99 20.32
C LEU A 72 22.50 -3.80 21.11
N PRO A 73 22.48 -2.88 22.08
CA PRO A 73 21.26 -2.52 22.80
C PRO A 73 20.29 -1.75 21.89
N THR A 74 19.04 -1.60 22.34
CA THR A 74 18.04 -0.80 21.63
C THR A 74 18.46 0.67 21.55
N PRO A 75 18.22 1.37 20.42
CA PRO A 75 18.61 2.77 20.25
C PRO A 75 17.88 3.69 21.23
N THR A 76 18.63 4.64 21.79
CA THR A 76 18.11 5.61 22.78
C THR A 76 17.46 6.81 22.08
N THR A 77 18.01 7.22 20.94
CA THR A 77 17.52 8.36 20.17
C THR A 77 16.18 8.03 19.53
N LYS A 78 15.12 8.72 19.96
CA LYS A 78 13.76 8.55 19.42
C LYS A 78 13.64 9.27 18.08
N LEU A 79 13.65 8.51 16.99
CA LEU A 79 13.40 9.04 15.66
C LEU A 79 11.90 9.03 15.32
N PRO A 80 11.39 10.04 14.58
CA PRO A 80 10.03 10.03 14.11
C PRO A 80 9.83 8.87 13.12
N ARG A 81 8.68 8.20 13.23
CA ARG A 81 8.31 7.14 12.28
C ARG A 81 7.96 7.74 10.93
N GLU A 82 8.36 7.06 9.86
CA GLU A 82 7.92 7.39 8.49
C GLU A 82 6.39 7.27 8.34
N LYS A 83 5.80 6.25 8.95
CA LYS A 83 4.37 5.93 8.84
C LYS A 83 3.70 5.92 10.20
N HIS A 84 2.46 6.42 10.20
CA HIS A 84 1.56 6.33 11.35
C HIS A 84 1.40 4.87 11.80
N LEU A 85 1.09 4.70 13.09
CA LEU A 85 0.81 3.37 13.62
C LEU A 85 -0.40 2.77 12.90
N PRO A 86 -0.37 1.47 12.56
CA PRO A 86 -1.51 0.82 11.92
C PRO A 86 -2.73 0.95 12.84
N LYS A 87 -3.77 1.63 12.35
CA LYS A 87 -5.00 1.80 13.13
C LYS A 87 -5.67 0.44 13.33
N PRO A 88 -6.27 0.18 14.50
CA PRO A 88 -7.03 -1.05 14.71
C PRO A 88 -8.17 -1.11 13.70
N LYS A 89 -8.36 -2.29 13.09
CA LYS A 89 -9.44 -2.50 12.12
C LYS A 89 -10.78 -2.39 12.85
N PRO A 90 -11.77 -1.66 12.29
CA PRO A 90 -13.10 -1.62 12.87
C PRO A 90 -13.73 -3.00 12.77
N PRO A 91 -14.54 -3.41 13.77
CA PRO A 91 -15.22 -4.70 13.74
C PRO A 91 -16.18 -4.77 12.55
N THR A 92 -16.24 -5.92 11.90
CA THR A 92 -17.23 -6.18 10.85
C THR A 92 -18.62 -6.38 11.47
N LYS A 93 -19.68 -6.17 10.67
CA LYS A 93 -21.07 -6.43 11.11
C LYS A 93 -21.26 -7.82 11.72
N TRP A 94 -20.58 -8.83 11.18
CA TRP A 94 -20.64 -10.19 11.72
C TRP A 94 -19.94 -10.32 13.06
N GLU A 95 -18.80 -9.65 13.27
CA GLU A 95 -18.09 -9.65 14.55
C GLU A 95 -18.88 -8.90 15.62
N GLU A 96 -19.53 -7.79 15.27
CA GLU A 96 -20.47 -7.09 16.17
C GLU A 96 -21.63 -8.00 16.58
N PHE A 97 -22.22 -8.70 15.60
CA PHE A 97 -23.29 -9.67 15.85
C PHE A 97 -22.81 -10.84 16.72
N ALA A 98 -21.65 -11.41 16.39
CA ALA A 98 -21.06 -12.53 17.13
C ALA A 98 -20.75 -12.13 18.57
N LYS A 99 -20.22 -10.92 18.79
CA LYS A 99 -19.98 -10.38 20.14
C LYS A 99 -21.28 -10.20 20.91
N LYS A 100 -22.33 -9.63 20.29
CA LYS A 100 -23.66 -9.46 20.90
C LYS A 100 -24.33 -10.79 21.26
N LYS A 101 -24.13 -11.82 20.44
CA LYS A 101 -24.69 -13.17 20.65
C LYS A 101 -23.78 -14.09 21.46
N GLY A 102 -22.58 -13.66 21.85
CA GLY A 102 -21.61 -14.50 22.57
C GLY A 102 -21.08 -15.67 21.74
N ILE A 103 -21.10 -15.57 20.41
CA ILE A 103 -20.60 -16.63 19.52
C ILE A 103 -19.07 -16.62 19.55
N LYS A 104 -18.48 -17.64 20.18
CA LYS A 104 -17.03 -17.82 20.23
C LYS A 104 -16.51 -18.50 18.96
N LYS A 105 -15.47 -17.93 18.35
CA LYS A 105 -14.78 -18.53 17.19
C LYS A 105 -14.06 -19.80 17.65
N ARG A 106 -14.36 -20.94 17.02
CA ARG A 106 -13.70 -22.23 17.26
C ARG A 106 -12.83 -22.60 16.06
N LYS A 107 -11.69 -23.26 16.32
CA LYS A 107 -10.85 -23.86 15.28
C LYS A 107 -11.63 -25.01 14.63
N LYS A 108 -11.56 -25.10 13.31
CA LYS A 108 -12.16 -26.19 12.52
C LYS A 108 -11.02 -26.96 11.85
N ASP A 109 -11.08 -28.29 11.87
CA ASP A 109 -10.07 -29.13 11.26
C ASP A 109 -10.13 -29.11 9.73
N LYS A 110 -8.96 -29.25 9.12
CA LYS A 110 -8.81 -29.22 7.65
C LYS A 110 -9.39 -30.47 6.99
N VAL A 111 -9.43 -31.58 7.71
CA VAL A 111 -9.86 -32.89 7.22
C VAL A 111 -11.10 -33.30 8.02
N VAL A 112 -12.08 -33.89 7.33
CA VAL A 112 -13.37 -34.31 7.87
C VAL A 112 -13.64 -35.71 7.32
N TRP A 113 -14.16 -36.59 8.19
CA TRP A 113 -14.55 -37.94 7.80
C TRP A 113 -15.77 -37.88 6.85
N ASP A 114 -15.66 -38.53 5.70
CA ASP A 114 -16.75 -38.68 4.74
C ASP A 114 -17.41 -40.04 4.94
N GLU A 115 -18.64 -40.04 5.44
CA GLU A 115 -19.39 -41.28 5.73
C GLU A 115 -19.73 -42.08 4.46
N GLN A 116 -19.86 -41.42 3.31
CA GLN A 116 -20.22 -42.10 2.04
C GLN A 116 -19.07 -42.93 1.49
N THR A 117 -17.84 -42.43 1.62
CA THR A 117 -16.64 -43.09 1.10
C THR A 117 -15.82 -43.80 2.18
N GLY A 118 -16.12 -43.57 3.47
CA GLY A 118 -15.35 -44.11 4.58
C GLY A 118 -13.90 -43.61 4.59
N THR A 119 -13.65 -42.39 4.11
CA THR A 119 -12.30 -41.82 4.01
C THR A 119 -12.21 -40.43 4.62
N TRP A 120 -11.01 -40.06 5.05
CA TRP A 120 -10.70 -38.72 5.53
C TRP A 120 -10.45 -37.78 4.35
N LYS A 121 -11.41 -36.89 4.08
CA LYS A 121 -11.34 -35.94 2.97
C LYS A 121 -11.19 -34.51 3.46
N ARG A 122 -10.77 -33.61 2.56
CA ARG A 122 -10.58 -32.20 2.92
C ARG A 122 -11.92 -31.50 3.13
N ARG A 123 -11.99 -30.51 4.01
CA ARG A 123 -13.20 -29.69 4.18
C ARG A 123 -13.44 -28.74 2.99
N PHE A 124 -12.37 -28.34 2.32
CA PHE A 124 -12.38 -27.44 1.17
C PHE A 124 -11.19 -27.74 0.25
N GLY A 125 -11.28 -27.37 -1.02
CA GLY A 125 -10.22 -27.57 -2.02
C GLY A 125 -10.45 -28.83 -2.87
N TYR A 126 -9.35 -29.40 -3.38
CA TYR A 126 -9.34 -30.66 -4.13
C TYR A 126 -9.74 -31.84 -3.23
N ASP A 127 -10.52 -32.76 -3.77
CA ASP A 127 -11.04 -33.95 -3.08
C ASP A 127 -11.67 -33.62 -1.71
N ARG A 128 -12.62 -32.67 -1.75
CA ARG A 128 -13.32 -32.19 -0.55
C ARG A 128 -14.54 -33.06 -0.24
N VAL A 129 -14.89 -33.13 1.03
CA VAL A 129 -16.17 -33.71 1.49
C VAL A 129 -17.33 -32.98 0.82
N ASN A 130 -18.34 -33.74 0.38
CA ASN A 130 -19.57 -33.26 -0.26
C ASN A 130 -19.31 -32.40 -1.52
N ASP A 131 -18.54 -32.90 -2.48
CA ASP A 131 -18.38 -32.15 -3.74
C ASP A 131 -19.65 -32.19 -4.58
N ASP A 132 -20.01 -31.05 -5.16
CA ASP A 132 -21.23 -30.89 -5.94
C ASP A 132 -21.17 -31.69 -7.27
N LYS A 133 -19.95 -32.04 -7.72
CA LYS A 133 -19.65 -32.78 -8.95
C LYS A 133 -19.78 -34.30 -8.81
N ASP A 134 -19.61 -34.81 -7.58
CA ASP A 134 -19.63 -36.25 -7.30
C ASP A 134 -21.05 -36.77 -7.12
N ILE A 135 -22.07 -35.92 -7.23
CA ILE A 135 -23.49 -36.25 -7.10
C ILE A 135 -24.04 -36.53 -8.51
N PRO A 136 -24.21 -37.80 -8.93
CA PRO A 136 -24.65 -38.12 -10.29
C PRO A 136 -26.17 -37.93 -10.48
N ILE A 137 -26.96 -38.07 -9.41
CA ILE A 137 -28.42 -38.06 -9.45
C ILE A 137 -28.93 -37.18 -8.32
N ILE A 138 -29.90 -36.31 -8.62
CA ILE A 138 -30.58 -35.48 -7.63
C ILE A 138 -32.04 -35.89 -7.62
N GLU A 139 -32.52 -36.34 -6.46
CA GLU A 139 -33.93 -36.65 -6.25
C GLU A 139 -34.76 -35.37 -6.38
N ALA A 140 -35.75 -35.39 -7.27
CA ALA A 140 -36.66 -34.28 -7.46
C ALA A 140 -37.63 -34.18 -6.26
N LYS A 141 -37.84 -32.98 -5.75
CA LYS A 141 -38.88 -32.74 -4.73
C LYS A 141 -40.22 -32.51 -5.43
N MET A 142 -41.32 -32.80 -4.74
CA MET A 142 -42.68 -32.55 -5.25
C MET A 142 -42.96 -31.07 -5.58
N THR A 143 -42.11 -30.15 -5.14
CA THR A 143 -42.20 -28.70 -5.37
C THR A 143 -41.34 -28.21 -6.54
N ASP A 144 -40.51 -29.08 -7.14
CA ASP A 144 -39.63 -28.67 -8.24
C ASP A 144 -40.40 -28.60 -9.55
N GLU A 145 -40.31 -27.44 -10.22
CA GLU A 145 -40.92 -27.23 -11.53
C GLU A 145 -40.33 -28.17 -12.59
N PRO A 146 -41.17 -28.94 -13.32
CA PRO A 146 -40.72 -29.79 -14.41
C PRO A 146 -40.05 -28.96 -15.51
N GLY A 147 -38.86 -29.38 -15.94
CA GLY A 147 -38.16 -28.78 -17.09
C GLY A 147 -36.96 -27.89 -16.77
N VAL A 148 -36.62 -27.67 -15.50
CA VAL A 148 -35.39 -26.95 -15.13
C VAL A 148 -34.33 -27.89 -14.58
N ASP A 149 -33.11 -27.80 -15.12
CA ASP A 149 -31.95 -28.58 -14.68
C ASP A 149 -31.58 -28.27 -13.20
N PRO A 150 -31.68 -29.24 -12.28
CA PRO A 150 -31.28 -29.08 -10.89
C PRO A 150 -29.80 -28.73 -10.68
N PHE A 151 -28.91 -29.18 -11.58
CA PHE A 151 -27.48 -28.91 -11.49
C PHE A 151 -27.17 -27.45 -11.83
N ALA A 152 -27.76 -26.92 -12.90
CA ALA A 152 -27.68 -25.50 -13.25
C ALA A 152 -28.20 -24.59 -12.12
N LYS A 153 -29.37 -24.90 -11.54
CA LYS A 153 -29.92 -24.18 -10.38
C LYS A 153 -28.90 -24.11 -9.22
N ARG A 154 -28.28 -25.24 -8.86
CA ARG A 154 -27.29 -25.30 -7.77
C ARG A 154 -26.04 -24.47 -8.06
N GLN A 155 -25.55 -24.48 -9.30
CA GLN A 155 -24.41 -23.66 -9.71
C GLN A 155 -24.74 -22.17 -9.58
N ASP A 156 -25.92 -21.75 -10.02
CA ASP A 156 -26.34 -20.36 -9.94
C ASP A 156 -26.59 -19.92 -8.49
N ASP A 157 -27.14 -20.79 -7.64
CA ASP A 157 -27.27 -20.51 -6.22
C ASP A 157 -25.92 -20.41 -5.51
N LYS A 158 -24.92 -21.17 -5.95
CA LYS A 158 -23.53 -21.02 -5.48
C LYS A 158 -22.96 -19.66 -5.91
N LYS A 159 -23.10 -19.26 -7.17
CA LYS A 159 -22.67 -17.94 -7.67
C LYS A 159 -23.34 -16.82 -6.88
N LYS A 160 -24.67 -16.85 -6.71
CA LYS A 160 -25.43 -15.86 -5.93
C LYS A 160 -24.93 -15.74 -4.48
N ARG A 161 -24.59 -16.87 -3.83
CA ARG A 161 -24.02 -16.87 -2.47
C ARG A 161 -22.65 -16.20 -2.43
N VAL A 162 -21.78 -16.50 -3.41
CA VAL A 162 -20.45 -15.88 -3.53
C VAL A 162 -20.58 -14.38 -3.79
N GLU A 163 -21.41 -13.97 -4.75
CA GLU A 163 -21.67 -12.55 -5.02
C GLU A 163 -22.22 -11.81 -3.80
N LYS A 164 -23.12 -12.45 -3.02
CA LYS A 164 -23.63 -11.87 -1.78
C LYS A 164 -22.51 -11.68 -0.76
N GLN A 165 -21.59 -12.64 -0.64
CA GLN A 165 -20.42 -12.53 0.23
C GLN A 165 -19.49 -11.40 -0.21
N GLU A 166 -19.22 -11.27 -1.51
CA GLU A 166 -18.40 -10.19 -2.07
C GLU A 166 -19.05 -8.82 -1.85
N LYS A 167 -20.35 -8.69 -2.10
CA LYS A 167 -21.12 -7.47 -1.82
C LYS A 167 -21.03 -7.09 -0.34
N ASN A 168 -21.18 -8.05 0.58
CA ASN A 168 -21.05 -7.81 2.02
C ASN A 168 -19.63 -7.39 2.41
N HIS A 169 -18.61 -8.02 1.81
CA HIS A 169 -17.21 -7.66 2.02
C HIS A 169 -16.93 -6.22 1.56
N LEU A 170 -17.38 -5.85 0.36
CA LEU A 170 -17.25 -4.48 -0.16
C LEU A 170 -17.97 -3.45 0.73
N GLN A 171 -19.16 -3.78 1.25
CA GLN A 171 -19.87 -2.90 2.17
C GLN A 171 -19.09 -2.70 3.49
N ASN A 172 -18.53 -3.77 4.07
CA ASN A 172 -17.73 -3.68 5.29
C ASN A 172 -16.45 -2.85 5.04
N LEU A 173 -15.80 -3.03 3.89
CA LEU A 173 -14.66 -2.20 3.49
C LEU A 173 -15.06 -0.72 3.35
N LYS A 174 -16.18 -0.41 2.70
CA LYS A 174 -16.67 0.98 2.60
C LYS A 174 -16.94 1.62 3.96
N GLN A 175 -17.51 0.86 4.90
CA GLN A 175 -17.72 1.33 6.28
C GLN A 175 -16.40 1.55 7.01
N ALA A 176 -15.42 0.66 6.84
CA ALA A 176 -14.09 0.81 7.41
C ALA A 176 -13.31 1.99 6.80
N ALA A 177 -13.50 2.25 5.50
CA ALA A 177 -12.92 3.40 4.79
C ALA A 177 -13.45 4.72 5.35
N LYS A 178 -14.75 4.81 5.63
CA LYS A 178 -15.38 6.00 6.23
C LYS A 178 -14.77 6.37 7.59
N ILE A 179 -14.33 5.37 8.35
CA ILE A 179 -13.70 5.55 9.67
C ILE A 179 -12.18 5.86 9.52
N GLY A 180 -11.65 5.84 8.30
CA GLY A 180 -10.24 6.12 8.01
C GLY A 180 -9.29 5.08 8.61
N ALA A 181 -9.78 3.85 8.80
CA ALA A 181 -9.09 2.75 9.46
C ALA A 181 -8.57 1.68 8.48
N LEU A 182 -8.80 1.85 7.17
CA LEU A 182 -8.21 1.00 6.15
C LEU A 182 -6.78 1.44 5.80
N PRO A 183 -5.88 0.52 5.45
CA PRO A 183 -4.59 0.87 4.85
C PRO A 183 -4.77 1.63 3.52
N SER A 184 -3.82 2.52 3.19
CA SER A 184 -3.87 3.38 1.99
C SER A 184 -4.18 2.62 0.69
N HIS A 185 -3.54 1.46 0.47
CA HIS A 185 -3.77 0.66 -0.74
C HIS A 185 -5.21 0.10 -0.85
N VAL A 186 -5.83 -0.27 0.28
CA VAL A 186 -7.21 -0.79 0.30
C VAL A 186 -8.23 0.33 0.17
N GLN A 187 -7.93 1.50 0.74
CA GLN A 187 -8.77 2.68 0.58
C GLN A 187 -8.98 3.02 -0.89
N LEU A 188 -7.90 3.05 -1.69
CA LEU A 188 -7.94 3.39 -3.11
C LEU A 188 -8.86 2.44 -3.91
N ALA A 189 -8.75 1.13 -3.67
CA ALA A 189 -9.60 0.14 -4.31
C ALA A 189 -11.08 0.24 -3.88
N ALA A 190 -11.33 0.65 -2.63
CA ALA A 190 -12.68 0.74 -2.08
C ALA A 190 -13.42 2.05 -2.44
N THR A 191 -12.68 3.16 -2.62
CA THR A 191 -13.27 4.49 -2.84
C THR A 191 -13.21 4.97 -4.29
N ALA A 192 -12.40 4.34 -5.16
CA ALA A 192 -12.21 4.76 -6.56
C ALA A 192 -11.88 6.26 -6.70
N LEU A 193 -11.26 6.87 -5.68
CA LEU A 193 -10.84 8.28 -5.69
C LEU A 193 -9.36 8.41 -6.10
N PRO A 194 -8.99 9.41 -6.92
CA PRO A 194 -7.59 9.72 -7.22
C PRO A 194 -6.87 10.31 -5.99
N ILE A 195 -5.55 10.09 -5.93
CA ILE A 195 -4.64 10.23 -4.78
C ILE A 195 -4.49 11.67 -4.21
N THR A 196 -5.20 12.67 -4.72
CA THR A 196 -5.02 14.04 -4.22
C THR A 196 -5.94 14.30 -3.02
N GLY A 197 -5.32 14.51 -1.86
CA GLY A 197 -5.96 14.59 -0.54
C GLY A 197 -6.94 15.74 -0.35
N THR A 198 -8.13 15.64 -0.96
CA THR A 198 -9.27 16.50 -0.63
C THR A 198 -10.49 15.63 -0.37
N GLN A 199 -11.03 15.73 0.85
CA GLN A 199 -12.32 15.19 1.26
C GLN A 199 -13.42 15.98 0.55
N ALA A 200 -13.59 15.80 -0.76
CA ALA A 200 -14.78 16.32 -1.45
C ALA A 200 -15.88 15.25 -1.39
N PRO A 201 -17.08 15.55 -0.86
CA PRO A 201 -18.22 14.64 -1.00
C PRO A 201 -18.50 14.42 -2.50
N PRO A 202 -18.99 13.24 -2.92
CA PRO A 202 -19.34 13.02 -4.31
C PRO A 202 -20.42 14.03 -4.70
N LYS A 203 -20.03 15.06 -5.47
CA LYS A 203 -20.99 16.00 -6.06
C LYS A 203 -21.95 15.17 -6.90
N LYS A 204 -23.26 15.41 -6.73
CA LYS A 204 -24.28 14.84 -7.64
C LYS A 204 -23.87 15.26 -9.04
N VAL A 205 -23.51 14.29 -9.87
CA VAL A 205 -23.04 14.55 -11.23
C VAL A 205 -24.15 15.29 -11.95
N SER A 206 -23.92 16.57 -12.25
CA SER A 206 -24.93 17.40 -12.88
C SER A 206 -25.15 16.92 -14.32
N LYS A 207 -26.35 17.19 -14.86
CA LYS A 207 -26.68 16.85 -16.26
C LYS A 207 -25.66 17.44 -17.25
N ASP A 208 -25.08 18.58 -16.90
CA ASP A 208 -24.07 19.25 -17.71
C ASP A 208 -22.69 18.57 -17.62
N GLU A 209 -22.28 18.09 -16.45
CA GLU A 209 -21.05 17.28 -16.30
C GLU A 209 -21.16 15.94 -17.04
N LEU A 210 -22.31 15.26 -16.94
CA LEU A 210 -22.59 14.05 -17.71
C LEU A 210 -22.56 14.31 -19.22
N GLY A 211 -23.13 15.45 -19.66
CA GLY A 211 -23.10 15.88 -21.05
C GLY A 211 -21.69 16.18 -21.55
N ASN A 212 -20.84 16.79 -20.71
CA ASN A 212 -19.45 17.10 -21.05
C ASN A 212 -18.57 15.83 -21.12
N VAL A 213 -18.75 14.89 -20.19
CA VAL A 213 -18.03 13.60 -20.22
C VAL A 213 -18.44 12.76 -21.43
N ALA A 214 -19.74 12.70 -21.74
CA ALA A 214 -20.23 12.01 -22.93
C ALA A 214 -19.66 12.62 -24.22
N GLY A 215 -19.63 13.95 -24.31
CA GLY A 215 -19.03 14.66 -25.45
C GLY A 215 -17.52 14.42 -25.60
N MET A 216 -16.79 14.31 -24.49
CA MET A 216 -15.34 14.03 -24.49
C MET A 216 -15.04 12.58 -24.84
N ALA A 217 -15.83 11.62 -24.33
CA ALA A 217 -15.70 10.21 -24.67
C ALA A 217 -15.93 9.97 -26.16
N ALA A 218 -16.94 10.62 -26.75
CA ALA A 218 -17.26 10.51 -28.17
C ALA A 218 -16.12 10.94 -29.11
N THR A 219 -15.24 11.87 -28.69
CA THR A 219 -14.09 12.33 -29.50
C THR A 219 -12.77 11.65 -29.14
N SER A 220 -12.75 10.81 -28.10
CA SER A 220 -11.52 10.18 -27.58
C SER A 220 -11.16 8.86 -28.28
N THR A 221 -11.98 8.39 -29.22
CA THR A 221 -11.65 7.26 -30.10
C THR A 221 -10.54 7.66 -31.08
N ALA A 222 -9.68 6.73 -31.49
CA ALA A 222 -8.58 6.96 -32.44
C ALA A 222 -9.02 7.62 -33.78
N SER A 223 -10.30 7.50 -34.14
CA SER A 223 -10.91 8.14 -35.32
C SER A 223 -11.58 9.49 -35.02
N GLY A 224 -11.46 10.02 -33.80
CA GLY A 224 -12.15 11.22 -33.33
C GLY A 224 -13.69 11.10 -33.32
N GLY A 225 -14.23 9.89 -33.20
CA GLY A 225 -15.67 9.63 -33.24
C GLY A 225 -16.28 9.65 -34.64
N LYS A 226 -15.45 9.59 -35.70
CA LYS A 226 -15.91 9.72 -37.10
C LYS A 226 -16.62 8.46 -37.63
N PHE A 227 -16.33 7.30 -37.05
CA PHE A 227 -16.94 6.01 -37.43
C PHE A 227 -17.87 5.44 -36.35
N ASP A 228 -18.04 6.14 -35.23
CA ASP A 228 -18.87 5.68 -34.12
C ASP A 228 -20.36 5.99 -34.38
N ARG A 229 -21.24 5.00 -34.18
CA ARG A 229 -22.68 5.14 -34.44
C ARG A 229 -23.32 6.03 -33.38
N LYS A 230 -23.85 7.19 -33.79
CA LYS A 230 -24.51 8.16 -32.90
C LYS A 230 -25.89 7.68 -32.46
N LEU A 231 -26.21 7.88 -31.19
CA LEU A 231 -27.53 7.57 -30.64
C LEU A 231 -28.49 8.77 -30.83
N PRO A 232 -29.81 8.52 -31.00
CA PRO A 232 -30.78 9.60 -31.18
C PRO A 232 -30.81 10.50 -29.92
N GLY A 233 -30.56 11.81 -30.11
CA GLY A 233 -30.53 12.81 -29.03
C GLY A 233 -29.14 13.17 -28.49
N GLU A 234 -28.07 12.60 -29.05
CA GLU A 234 -26.69 12.91 -28.67
C GLU A 234 -26.30 14.34 -29.11
N LYS A 235 -25.85 15.18 -28.17
CA LYS A 235 -25.43 16.55 -28.46
C LYS A 235 -24.05 16.55 -29.12
N PRO A 236 -23.80 17.35 -30.19
CA PRO A 236 -22.49 17.41 -30.81
C PRO A 236 -21.44 17.96 -29.83
N ALA A 237 -20.22 17.43 -29.90
CA ALA A 237 -19.11 17.90 -29.09
C ALA A 237 -18.91 19.42 -29.26
N LYS A 238 -18.82 20.16 -28.14
CA LYS A 238 -18.49 21.59 -28.16
C LYS A 238 -17.08 21.74 -28.71
N LYS A 239 -16.94 22.26 -29.93
CA LYS A 239 -15.64 22.58 -30.54
C LYS A 239 -14.91 23.60 -29.66
N GLN A 240 -13.84 23.20 -28.98
CA GLN A 240 -12.98 24.14 -28.28
C GLN A 240 -11.99 24.76 -29.27
N GLY A 241 -12.15 26.07 -29.51
CA GLY A 241 -11.07 26.94 -29.99
C GLY A 241 -10.87 27.03 -31.50
N LYS A 242 -10.73 28.27 -32.00
CA LYS A 242 -10.12 28.59 -33.30
C LYS A 242 -8.64 28.22 -33.24
N HIS A 243 -8.17 27.33 -34.11
CA HIS A 243 -6.74 27.12 -34.31
C HIS A 243 -6.10 28.44 -34.79
N ARG A 244 -5.08 28.92 -34.08
CA ARG A 244 -4.22 30.01 -34.58
C ARG A 244 -3.41 29.47 -35.75
N LYS A 245 -3.59 30.04 -36.95
CA LYS A 245 -2.68 29.82 -38.08
C LYS A 245 -1.32 30.41 -37.70
N VAL A 246 -0.31 29.56 -37.54
CA VAL A 246 1.07 30.00 -37.40
C VAL A 246 1.58 30.24 -38.82
N PHE A 247 1.84 31.51 -39.17
CA PHE A 247 2.59 31.86 -40.37
C PHE A 247 4.07 31.63 -40.07
N ILE A 248 4.68 30.66 -40.74
CA ILE A 248 6.14 30.48 -40.72
C ILE A 248 6.68 31.45 -41.78
N LEU A 249 7.28 32.56 -41.35
CA LEU A 249 8.16 33.35 -42.22
C LEU A 249 9.45 32.55 -42.41
N GLY A 250 9.71 32.15 -43.66
CA GLY A 250 10.98 31.54 -44.04
C GLY A 250 12.12 32.56 -43.95
N LEU A 251 12.98 32.42 -42.95
CA LEU A 251 14.33 32.99 -42.96
C LEU A 251 15.20 32.07 -43.82
N HIS A 252 15.47 32.50 -45.05
CA HIS A 252 16.44 31.89 -45.94
C HIS A 252 17.85 32.28 -45.43
N LEU A 253 18.49 31.41 -44.64
CA LEU A 253 19.94 31.51 -44.39
C LEU A 253 20.66 30.84 -45.57
N SER A 254 21.18 31.66 -46.49
CA SER A 254 22.18 31.23 -47.46
C SER A 254 23.51 31.06 -46.73
N VAL A 255 23.92 29.81 -46.50
CA VAL A 255 25.29 29.47 -46.08
C VAL A 255 26.12 29.34 -47.36
N ASN A 256 26.96 30.34 -47.63
CA ASN A 256 28.01 30.25 -48.64
C ASN A 256 29.12 29.36 -48.10
N ILE A 257 29.27 28.17 -48.69
CA ILE A 257 30.45 27.32 -48.50
C ILE A 257 31.46 27.75 -49.57
N SER A 258 32.44 28.54 -49.17
CA SER A 258 33.63 28.81 -49.98
C SER A 258 34.58 27.62 -49.83
N HIS A 259 34.84 26.92 -50.94
CA HIS A 259 35.95 25.99 -51.08
C HIS A 259 37.23 26.80 -51.34
N GLU A 260 38.23 26.67 -50.47
CA GLU A 260 39.62 27.03 -50.76
C GLU A 260 40.40 25.74 -51.06
N LEU A 261 40.87 25.65 -52.30
CA LEU A 261 42.18 25.13 -52.71
C LEU A 261 42.83 26.23 -53.53
#